data_AF-F1YZY1-F1
#
_entry.id   AF-F1YZY1-F1
#
_cell.length_a   1.000
_cell.length_b   1.000
_cell.length_c   1.000
_cell.angle_alpha   90.00
_cell.angle_beta   90.00
_cell.angle_gamma   90.00
#
_symmetry.space_group_name_H-M   'P 1'
#
loop_
_entity.id
_entity.type
_entity.pdbx_description
1 polymer ?
#
loop_
_entity_poly.entity_id
_entity_poly.type
_entity_poly.pdbx_seq_one_letter_code
_entity_poly.pdbx_strand_id
1 'polypeptide(L)'
;MKEKNILIIGNGFDLALKRKTKYEDFIKFACQIVGFPDRDKKYISLSETFSFAVSPETILESFNSNKNVLTYEIIEKIINLYSDRYPGLNKNNLNFIYDYNLIFFQDATFIGYDETIEKYVSLFSDNIQFPMGETDYFIEFIHDTFQDLWITYKDSSIYFELLLDIVQTTNFFKDNYSKYTESWYENNKNIKEVNDDKIINSYRAFFDQFSDNIILRFILLNKLKIDNWNNLESQISQLASGITIIKESLKEQDLLFIYNDINSQTDYDKLQSAKNYFQNFQNSSHISFILEELAYQDNSDEISIYSILTRYNHRVEQSLNSLTLLLEFYLFYLDNIEDKKEIIKNNGVNIIDNFGKIDNILTFNYTDTAEQKYNLDKESIHYIHGRQNFIESSIDNNHLVFGIEDNDNIVNNDLVNYQKTFQRIIKKTGFKYKKFIDPSSLKNFDICRIIIFGHSLDILDKEIFLDFFNKDFQKVTKVEFFVLYFGNDDLKSKVRNLSTFLGKDTLVNLSSENYIHFIDTSNFHKAEIEIKEEITRNNRMFQLKVISKRQNYQNYRSIVK
;
A
#
# COMPACT_ATOMS: atom_id res chain seq x y z
N MET A 1 -7.67 2.76 -41.68
CA MET A 1 -8.25 3.60 -40.62
C MET A 1 -7.14 3.88 -39.63
N LYS A 2 -6.92 5.14 -39.26
CA LYS A 2 -5.90 5.52 -38.27
C LYS A 2 -6.51 5.47 -36.89
N GLU A 3 -5.93 4.68 -36.00
CA GLU A 3 -6.42 4.46 -34.65
C GLU A 3 -5.41 4.98 -33.64
N LYS A 4 -5.89 5.49 -32.51
CA LYS A 4 -5.09 5.81 -31.34
C LYS A 4 -5.60 5.02 -30.15
N ASN A 5 -4.72 4.34 -29.42
CA ASN A 5 -5.09 3.61 -28.22
C ASN A 5 -4.45 4.23 -26.98
N ILE A 6 -5.27 4.67 -26.03
CA ILE A 6 -4.86 5.18 -24.73
C ILE A 6 -5.25 4.15 -23.67
N LEU A 7 -4.27 3.61 -22.96
CA LEU A 7 -4.48 2.66 -21.89
C LEU A 7 -4.45 3.37 -20.53
N ILE A 8 -5.50 3.23 -19.73
CA ILE A 8 -5.60 3.71 -18.37
C ILE A 8 -5.54 2.51 -17.41
N ILE A 9 -4.55 2.49 -16.52
CA ILE A 9 -4.33 1.38 -15.58
C ILE A 9 -4.28 1.82 -14.12
N GLY A 10 -4.79 0.96 -13.25
CA GLY A 10 -4.63 1.03 -11.80
C GLY A 10 -4.04 -0.26 -11.23
N ASN A 11 -4.01 -0.37 -9.90
CA ASN A 11 -3.20 -1.41 -9.23
C ASN A 11 -3.59 -2.83 -9.66
N GLY A 12 -4.84 -3.04 -10.08
CA GLY A 12 -5.32 -4.30 -10.66
C GLY A 12 -4.52 -4.76 -11.89
N PHE A 13 -3.79 -3.88 -12.59
CA PHE A 13 -2.87 -4.28 -13.66
C PHE A 13 -1.68 -5.07 -13.12
N ASP A 14 -1.03 -4.58 -12.05
CA ASP A 14 0.08 -5.27 -11.40
C ASP A 14 -0.41 -6.56 -10.71
N LEU A 15 -1.61 -6.52 -10.10
CA LEU A 15 -2.23 -7.70 -9.49
C LEU A 15 -2.60 -8.78 -10.52
N ALA A 16 -3.05 -8.39 -11.73
CA ALA A 16 -3.32 -9.35 -12.80
C ALA A 16 -2.03 -10.06 -13.27
N LEU A 17 -0.88 -9.40 -13.13
CA LEU A 17 0.45 -9.97 -13.34
C LEU A 17 0.97 -10.76 -12.13
N LYS A 18 0.18 -10.87 -11.06
CA LYS A 18 0.52 -11.51 -9.76
C LYS A 18 1.66 -10.81 -9.00
N ARG A 19 1.90 -9.52 -9.25
CA ARG A 19 2.83 -8.73 -8.44
C ARG A 19 2.23 -8.47 -7.04
N LYS A 20 3.08 -8.38 -6.02
CA LYS A 20 2.66 -8.19 -4.62
C LYS A 20 2.42 -6.72 -4.27
N THR A 21 1.67 -6.00 -5.09
CA THR A 21 1.46 -4.56 -4.94
C THR A 21 0.21 -4.20 -4.12
N LYS A 22 -0.40 -5.15 -3.39
CA LYS A 22 -1.51 -4.83 -2.49
C LYS A 22 -0.98 -4.07 -1.28
N TYR A 23 -1.81 -3.19 -0.71
CA TYR A 23 -1.46 -2.53 0.56
C TYR A 23 -1.32 -3.52 1.71
N GLU A 24 -2.04 -4.64 1.70
CA GLU A 24 -1.83 -5.70 2.69
C GLU A 24 -0.41 -6.29 2.61
N ASP A 25 0.11 -6.55 1.40
CA ASP A 25 1.48 -7.06 1.21
C ASP A 25 2.50 -6.03 1.69
N PHE A 26 2.28 -4.75 1.35
CA PHE A 26 3.09 -3.63 1.83
C PHE A 26 3.07 -3.49 3.36
N ILE A 27 1.92 -3.59 4.01
CA ILE A 27 1.82 -3.44 5.48
C ILE A 27 2.54 -4.61 6.16
N LYS A 28 2.38 -5.85 5.67
CA LYS A 28 3.13 -7.01 6.18
C LYS A 28 4.64 -6.83 6.05
N PHE A 29 5.09 -6.23 4.94
CA PHE A 29 6.50 -5.84 4.78
C PHE A 29 6.91 -4.76 5.79
N ALA A 30 6.13 -3.69 5.91
CA ALA A 30 6.40 -2.57 6.81
C ALA A 30 6.51 -3.01 8.27
N CYS A 31 5.67 -3.95 8.71
CA CYS A 31 5.69 -4.49 10.08
C CYS A 31 7.01 -5.19 10.42
N GLN A 32 7.63 -5.86 9.45
CA GLN A 32 8.92 -6.50 9.67
C GLN A 32 10.02 -5.45 9.86
N ILE A 33 9.90 -4.29 9.21
CA ILE A 33 10.84 -3.17 9.36
C ILE A 33 10.63 -2.42 10.69
N VAL A 34 9.39 -2.01 10.96
CA VAL A 34 9.03 -1.11 12.06
C VAL A 34 8.83 -1.84 13.38
N GLY A 35 8.37 -3.09 13.33
CA GLY A 35 8.01 -3.89 14.50
C GLY A 35 6.52 -3.86 14.85
N PHE A 36 6.18 -4.59 15.91
CA PHE A 36 4.86 -4.57 16.51
C PHE A 36 4.80 -3.42 17.54
N PRO A 37 3.76 -2.56 17.53
CA PRO A 37 3.69 -1.38 18.40
C PRO A 37 3.29 -1.68 19.86
N ASP A 38 3.17 -2.94 20.27
CA ASP A 38 2.75 -3.28 21.63
C ASP A 38 3.88 -3.05 22.63
N ARG A 39 3.53 -2.43 23.76
CA ARG A 39 4.49 -1.85 24.70
C ARG A 39 5.27 -2.90 25.50
N ASP A 40 4.77 -4.14 25.52
CA ASP A 40 5.19 -5.13 26.51
C ASP A 40 6.21 -6.17 25.99
N LYS A 41 6.51 -6.25 24.68
CA LYS A 41 7.54 -7.16 24.13
C LYS A 41 8.35 -6.54 22.96
N LYS A 42 9.26 -5.63 23.31
CA LYS A 42 10.22 -4.89 22.44
C LYS A 42 11.38 -5.72 21.83
N TYR A 43 11.13 -6.88 21.23
CA TYR A 43 12.27 -7.75 20.79
C TYR A 43 12.21 -8.26 19.35
N ILE A 44 11.40 -7.68 18.45
CA ILE A 44 11.10 -8.34 17.17
C ILE A 44 11.21 -7.41 15.94
N SER A 45 11.49 -6.11 16.11
CA SER A 45 11.63 -5.22 14.95
C SER A 45 13.05 -5.18 14.37
N LEU A 46 13.16 -4.84 13.08
CA LEU A 46 14.45 -4.52 12.48
C LEU A 46 15.12 -3.33 13.18
N SER A 47 14.39 -2.24 13.41
CA SER A 47 14.92 -1.03 14.05
C SER A 47 15.56 -1.31 15.42
N GLU A 48 14.94 -2.14 16.25
CA GLU A 48 15.47 -2.54 17.56
C GLU A 48 16.69 -3.46 17.41
N THR A 49 16.72 -4.33 16.39
CA THR A 49 17.88 -5.19 16.10
C THR A 49 19.15 -4.35 15.85
N PHE A 50 19.02 -3.20 15.17
CA PHE A 50 20.14 -2.27 14.97
C PHE A 50 20.60 -1.57 16.25
N SER A 51 19.80 -1.54 17.30
CA SER A 51 20.20 -0.94 18.59
C SER A 51 21.30 -1.75 19.29
N PHE A 52 21.41 -3.06 19.00
CA PHE A 52 22.34 -3.98 19.66
C PHE A 52 23.49 -4.48 18.78
N ALA A 53 23.45 -4.21 17.47
CA ALA A 53 24.51 -4.63 16.54
C ALA A 53 25.85 -3.90 16.81
N VAL A 54 26.95 -4.65 16.78
CA VAL A 54 28.32 -4.16 17.06
C VAL A 54 29.22 -4.24 15.81
N SER A 55 28.89 -5.11 14.86
CA SER A 55 29.49 -5.16 13.52
C SER A 55 28.41 -5.44 12.45
N PRO A 56 28.67 -5.20 11.15
CA PRO A 56 27.76 -5.58 10.07
C PRO A 56 27.35 -7.06 10.10
N GLU A 57 28.28 -7.95 10.43
CA GLU A 57 28.02 -9.39 10.53
C GLU A 57 27.05 -9.73 11.67
N THR A 58 27.14 -9.02 12.80
CA THR A 58 26.24 -9.23 13.96
C THR A 58 24.80 -8.79 13.71
N ILE A 59 24.52 -8.00 12.67
CA ILE A 59 23.15 -7.56 12.33
C ILE A 59 22.30 -8.77 11.95
N LEU A 60 22.83 -9.61 11.05
CA LEU A 60 22.16 -10.84 10.60
C LEU A 60 22.05 -11.87 11.73
N GLU A 61 23.09 -11.99 12.57
CA GLU A 61 23.09 -12.89 13.73
C GLU A 61 22.02 -12.49 14.75
N SER A 62 21.90 -11.19 15.04
CA SER A 62 20.88 -10.67 15.97
C SER A 62 19.47 -10.88 15.44
N PHE A 63 19.27 -10.62 14.14
CA PHE A 63 18.00 -10.90 13.48
C PHE A 63 17.65 -12.40 13.52
N ASN A 64 18.61 -13.28 13.23
CA ASN A 64 18.42 -14.73 13.31
C ASN A 64 18.15 -15.21 14.73
N SER A 65 18.77 -14.59 15.73
CA SER A 65 18.56 -14.90 17.14
C SER A 65 17.12 -14.61 17.57
N ASN A 66 16.56 -13.47 17.16
CA ASN A 66 15.16 -13.11 17.47
C ASN A 66 14.17 -14.14 16.91
N LYS A 67 14.39 -14.63 15.68
CA LYS A 67 13.57 -15.71 15.09
C LYS A 67 13.64 -17.02 15.88
N ASN A 68 14.83 -17.35 16.38
CA ASN A 68 15.06 -18.58 17.13
C ASN A 68 14.40 -18.57 18.52
N VAL A 69 14.31 -17.40 19.17
CA VAL A 69 13.61 -17.25 20.46
C VAL A 69 12.12 -17.58 20.32
N LEU A 70 11.44 -16.96 19.34
CA LEU A 70 10.02 -17.25 19.10
C LEU A 70 9.78 -18.73 18.77
N THR A 71 10.66 -19.31 17.96
CA THR A 71 10.56 -20.74 17.59
C THR A 71 10.70 -21.65 18.80
N TYR A 72 11.65 -21.33 19.69
CA TYR A 72 11.84 -22.06 20.93
C TYR A 72 10.58 -22.05 21.80
N GLU A 73 9.92 -20.90 21.94
CA GLU A 73 8.70 -20.79 22.76
C GLU A 73 7.50 -21.54 22.16
N ILE A 74 7.38 -21.59 20.83
CA ILE A 74 6.39 -22.44 20.15
C ILE A 74 6.66 -23.92 20.46
N ILE A 75 7.91 -24.37 20.32
CA ILE A 75 8.30 -25.77 20.64
C ILE A 75 7.97 -26.10 22.10
N GLU A 76 8.32 -25.21 23.04
CA GLU A 76 8.00 -25.36 24.46
C GLU A 76 6.49 -25.50 24.70
N LYS A 77 5.69 -24.62 24.09
CA LYS A 77 4.24 -24.65 24.24
C LYS A 77 3.63 -25.94 23.68
N ILE A 78 4.13 -26.45 22.55
CA ILE A 78 3.72 -27.75 21.98
C ILE A 78 4.05 -28.88 22.96
N ILE A 79 5.29 -28.95 23.47
CA ILE A 79 5.71 -30.02 24.40
C ILE A 79 4.85 -29.99 25.68
N ASN A 80 4.65 -28.81 26.25
CA ASN A 80 3.87 -28.64 27.48
C ASN A 80 2.40 -29.07 27.31
N LEU A 81 1.82 -28.93 26.11
CA LEU A 81 0.44 -29.32 25.85
C LEU A 81 0.27 -30.79 25.47
N TYR A 82 1.29 -31.42 24.86
CA TYR A 82 1.14 -32.74 24.23
C TYR A 82 2.02 -33.85 24.81
N SER A 83 3.01 -33.56 25.66
CA SER A 83 3.92 -34.58 26.23
C SER A 83 3.21 -35.65 27.06
N ASP A 84 2.15 -35.31 27.78
CA ASP A 84 1.33 -36.29 28.54
C ASP A 84 0.65 -37.32 27.61
N ARG A 85 0.27 -36.91 26.40
CA ARG A 85 -0.37 -37.78 25.40
C ARG A 85 0.64 -38.56 24.57
N TYR A 86 1.83 -38.00 24.38
CA TYR A 86 2.92 -38.57 23.56
C TYR A 86 4.25 -38.54 24.35
N PRO A 87 4.50 -39.53 25.22
CA PRO A 87 5.65 -39.51 26.15
C PRO A 87 7.03 -39.45 25.49
N GLY A 88 7.17 -39.85 24.22
CA GLY A 88 8.42 -39.73 23.49
C GLY A 88 8.72 -38.31 22.98
N LEU A 89 7.74 -37.40 23.00
CA LEU A 89 7.86 -36.05 22.45
C LEU A 89 8.83 -35.22 23.29
N ASN A 90 9.91 -34.75 22.65
CA ASN A 90 10.88 -33.86 23.28
C ASN A 90 11.40 -32.83 22.26
N LYS A 91 12.19 -31.86 22.73
CA LYS A 91 12.73 -30.77 21.90
C LYS A 91 13.52 -31.26 20.69
N ASN A 92 14.34 -32.30 20.87
CA ASN A 92 15.20 -32.78 19.79
C ASN A 92 14.38 -33.29 18.61
N ASN A 93 13.21 -33.89 18.88
CA ASN A 93 12.30 -34.34 17.83
C ASN A 93 11.64 -33.19 17.06
N LEU A 94 11.57 -31.99 17.63
CA LEU A 94 10.95 -30.81 17.03
C LEU A 94 11.96 -29.80 16.47
N ASN A 95 13.26 -30.14 16.42
CA ASN A 95 14.29 -29.24 15.90
C ASN A 95 14.07 -28.81 14.44
N PHE A 96 13.37 -29.62 13.64
CA PHE A 96 13.03 -29.27 12.25
C PHE A 96 12.16 -27.99 12.18
N ILE A 97 11.46 -27.62 13.27
CA ILE A 97 10.62 -26.42 13.30
C ILE A 97 11.45 -25.13 13.10
N TYR A 98 12.76 -25.15 13.42
CA TYR A 98 13.67 -24.03 13.17
C TYR A 98 13.82 -23.70 11.68
N ASP A 99 13.58 -24.65 10.78
CA ASP A 99 13.58 -24.42 9.33
C ASP A 99 12.44 -23.50 8.88
N TYR A 100 11.44 -23.29 9.74
CA TYR A 100 10.26 -22.46 9.49
C TYR A 100 10.20 -21.18 10.31
N ASN A 101 11.29 -20.83 11.03
CA ASN A 101 11.34 -19.70 11.96
C ASN A 101 10.97 -18.34 11.33
N LEU A 102 11.17 -18.21 10.01
CA LEU A 102 10.86 -16.99 9.27
C LEU A 102 9.35 -16.74 9.20
N ILE A 103 8.54 -17.79 9.03
CA ILE A 103 7.08 -17.63 8.97
C ILE A 103 6.55 -17.13 10.33
N PHE A 104 7.08 -17.68 11.42
CA PHE A 104 6.66 -17.28 12.78
C PHE A 104 7.03 -15.83 13.04
N PHE A 105 8.22 -15.40 12.63
CA PHE A 105 8.63 -14.01 12.76
C PHE A 105 7.74 -13.07 11.95
N GLN A 106 7.40 -13.44 10.72
CA GLN A 106 6.49 -12.66 9.87
C GLN A 106 5.10 -12.52 10.49
N ASP A 107 4.56 -13.61 11.04
CA ASP A 107 3.29 -13.56 11.74
C ASP A 107 3.43 -12.76 13.05
N ALA A 108 4.46 -12.96 13.86
CA ALA A 108 4.64 -12.25 15.12
C ALA A 108 4.73 -10.73 14.94
N THR A 109 5.48 -10.29 13.93
CA THR A 109 5.55 -8.86 13.59
C THR A 109 4.22 -8.31 13.06
N PHE A 110 3.41 -9.14 12.42
CA PHE A 110 2.13 -8.72 11.86
C PHE A 110 0.99 -8.83 12.87
N ILE A 111 0.65 -10.04 13.37
CA ILE A 111 -0.52 -10.33 14.21
C ILE A 111 -0.25 -10.27 15.72
N GLY A 112 1.01 -10.15 16.15
CA GLY A 112 1.37 -10.12 17.57
C GLY A 112 2.01 -11.43 18.04
N TYR A 113 2.82 -11.31 19.09
CA TYR A 113 3.65 -12.41 19.60
C TYR A 113 2.80 -13.55 20.18
N ASP A 114 1.90 -13.22 21.10
CA ASP A 114 1.09 -14.20 21.81
C ASP A 114 0.06 -14.83 20.85
N GLU A 115 -0.56 -14.03 19.98
CA GLU A 115 -1.46 -14.51 18.92
C GLU A 115 -0.75 -15.47 17.96
N THR A 116 0.53 -15.24 17.66
CA THR A 116 1.33 -16.13 16.82
C THR A 116 1.54 -17.47 17.49
N ILE A 117 1.95 -17.48 18.76
CA ILE A 117 2.12 -18.74 19.52
C ILE A 117 0.81 -19.54 19.53
N GLU A 118 -0.31 -18.89 19.86
CA GLU A 118 -1.62 -19.55 19.91
C GLU A 118 -2.09 -20.02 18.52
N LYS A 119 -1.85 -19.24 17.46
CA LYS A 119 -2.14 -19.64 16.07
C LYS A 119 -1.44 -20.96 15.70
N TYR A 120 -0.13 -21.08 15.95
CA TYR A 120 0.62 -22.27 15.52
C TYR A 120 0.35 -23.49 16.40
N VAL A 121 0.11 -23.28 17.69
CA VAL A 121 -0.20 -24.36 18.63
C VAL A 121 -1.60 -24.91 18.41
N SER A 122 -2.56 -24.05 18.05
CA SER A 122 -3.95 -24.45 17.77
C SER A 122 -4.12 -25.27 16.49
N LEU A 123 -3.15 -25.25 15.56
CA LEU A 123 -3.14 -26.16 14.39
C LEU A 123 -3.19 -27.65 14.81
N PHE A 124 -2.73 -27.95 16.02
CA PHE A 124 -2.68 -29.30 16.58
C PHE A 124 -3.81 -29.57 17.58
N SER A 125 -4.62 -28.56 17.94
CA SER A 125 -5.69 -28.70 18.94
C SER A 125 -6.99 -29.29 18.39
N ASP A 126 -7.17 -29.30 17.07
CA ASP A 126 -8.39 -29.75 16.43
C ASP A 126 -8.35 -31.25 16.08
N ASN A 127 -8.92 -32.08 16.97
CA ASN A 127 -9.51 -33.41 16.71
C ASN A 127 -8.73 -34.44 15.85
N ILE A 128 -7.40 -34.54 15.97
CA ILE A 128 -6.68 -35.70 15.43
C ILE A 128 -6.36 -36.67 16.57
N GLN A 129 -7.17 -37.73 16.67
CA GLN A 129 -6.93 -38.85 17.57
C GLN A 129 -5.91 -39.81 16.92
N PHE A 130 -4.63 -39.52 17.10
CA PHE A 130 -3.62 -40.57 16.95
C PHE A 130 -3.81 -41.58 18.10
N PRO A 131 -3.57 -42.89 17.87
CA PRO A 131 -3.56 -43.85 18.97
C PRO A 131 -2.60 -43.38 20.07
N MET A 132 -3.01 -43.47 21.34
CA MET A 132 -2.15 -43.04 22.45
C MET A 132 -0.78 -43.74 22.39
N GLY A 133 0.30 -42.96 22.52
CA GLY A 133 1.67 -43.47 22.51
C GLY A 133 2.34 -43.58 21.13
N GLU A 134 1.62 -43.32 20.04
CA GLU A 134 2.17 -43.27 18.68
C GLU A 134 2.90 -41.94 18.40
N THR A 135 3.98 -41.68 19.15
CA THR A 135 4.73 -40.42 19.10
C THR A 135 5.30 -40.13 17.71
N ASP A 136 5.79 -41.14 16.99
CA ASP A 136 6.41 -40.96 15.67
C ASP A 136 5.40 -40.40 14.65
N TYR A 137 4.18 -40.94 14.62
CA TYR A 137 3.10 -40.44 13.75
C TYR A 137 2.69 -39.00 14.08
N PHE A 138 2.69 -38.62 15.36
CA PHE A 138 2.39 -37.24 15.75
C PHE A 138 3.51 -36.28 15.31
N ILE A 139 4.78 -36.69 15.40
CA ILE A 139 5.92 -35.90 14.90
C ILE A 139 5.84 -35.74 13.37
N GLU A 140 5.57 -36.82 12.63
CA GLU A 140 5.38 -36.78 11.17
C GLU A 140 4.25 -35.82 10.79
N PHE A 141 3.13 -35.86 11.50
CA PHE A 141 2.03 -34.94 11.27
C PHE A 141 2.40 -33.46 11.50
N ILE A 142 3.14 -33.14 12.57
CA ILE A 142 3.61 -31.77 12.82
C ILE A 142 4.55 -31.34 11.68
N HIS A 143 5.46 -32.22 11.25
CA HIS A 143 6.36 -31.95 10.13
C HIS A 143 5.61 -31.65 8.84
N ASP A 144 4.66 -32.51 8.45
CA ASP A 144 3.86 -32.33 7.24
C ASP A 144 3.04 -31.03 7.30
N THR A 145 2.46 -30.72 8.46
CA THR A 145 1.70 -29.47 8.68
C THR A 145 2.58 -28.24 8.42
N PHE A 146 3.79 -28.19 8.97
CA PHE A 146 4.69 -27.07 8.74
C PHE A 146 5.26 -27.04 7.32
N GLN A 147 5.49 -28.20 6.71
CA GLN A 147 5.92 -28.28 5.32
C GLN A 147 4.88 -27.69 4.36
N ASP A 148 3.59 -28.02 4.55
CA ASP A 148 2.49 -27.47 3.75
C ASP A 148 2.35 -25.95 3.92
N LEU A 149 2.51 -25.47 5.15
CA LEU A 149 2.57 -24.04 5.44
C LEU A 149 3.76 -23.38 4.73
N TRP A 150 4.95 -23.97 4.82
CA TRP A 150 6.15 -23.42 4.19
C TRP A 150 6.03 -23.33 2.67
N ILE A 151 5.46 -24.35 2.01
CA ILE A 151 5.19 -24.33 0.57
C ILE A 151 4.32 -23.13 0.19
N THR A 152 3.37 -22.76 1.06
CA THR A 152 2.47 -21.62 0.84
C THR A 152 3.14 -20.27 1.12
N TYR A 153 4.03 -20.20 2.13
CA TYR A 153 4.60 -18.94 2.64
C TYR A 153 5.95 -18.56 2.03
N LYS A 154 6.74 -19.53 1.56
CA LYS A 154 8.10 -19.35 1.02
C LYS A 154 8.20 -18.14 0.10
N ASP A 155 7.26 -17.98 -0.82
CA ASP A 155 7.30 -16.93 -1.84
C ASP A 155 7.14 -15.52 -1.26
N SER A 156 6.65 -15.39 -0.03
CA SER A 156 6.45 -14.12 0.71
C SER A 156 7.55 -13.84 1.74
N SER A 157 8.60 -14.64 1.75
CA SER A 157 9.77 -14.46 2.61
C SER A 157 10.52 -13.17 2.27
N ILE A 158 10.88 -12.38 3.29
CA ILE A 158 11.76 -11.23 3.11
C ILE A 158 13.22 -11.67 3.02
N TYR A 159 13.92 -11.17 2.02
CA TYR A 159 15.36 -11.35 1.84
C TYR A 159 16.11 -10.20 2.53
N PHE A 160 16.46 -10.42 3.80
CA PHE A 160 17.05 -9.38 4.65
C PHE A 160 18.39 -8.85 4.10
N GLU A 161 19.26 -9.74 3.63
CA GLU A 161 20.55 -9.35 3.03
C GLU A 161 20.35 -8.39 1.85
N LEU A 162 19.36 -8.66 1.00
CA LEU A 162 19.03 -7.79 -0.11
C LEU A 162 18.52 -6.42 0.35
N LEU A 163 17.76 -6.35 1.45
CA LEU A 163 17.33 -5.05 2.01
C LEU A 163 18.54 -4.21 2.44
N LEU A 164 19.51 -4.85 3.12
CA LEU A 164 20.74 -4.18 3.52
C LEU A 164 21.54 -3.68 2.30
N ASP A 165 21.63 -4.49 1.25
CA ASP A 165 22.32 -4.12 0.00
C ASP A 165 21.62 -2.93 -0.67
N ILE A 166 20.29 -2.97 -0.80
CA ILE A 166 19.51 -1.88 -1.37
C ILE A 166 19.77 -0.58 -0.60
N VAL A 167 19.73 -0.60 0.73
CA VAL A 167 19.93 0.59 1.56
C VAL A 167 21.32 1.21 1.32
N GLN A 168 22.38 0.40 1.17
CA GLN A 168 23.72 0.91 0.87
C GLN A 168 23.81 1.66 -0.47
N THR A 169 22.94 1.34 -1.43
CA THR A 169 22.94 2.03 -2.73
C THR A 169 22.38 3.45 -2.66
N THR A 170 21.59 3.78 -1.62
CA THR A 170 20.89 5.06 -1.48
C THR A 170 21.83 6.23 -1.25
N ASN A 171 21.42 7.42 -1.72
CA ASN A 171 22.14 8.65 -1.39
C ASN A 171 22.10 8.94 0.12
N PHE A 172 20.99 8.63 0.79
CA PHE A 172 20.85 8.76 2.24
C PHE A 172 21.95 8.02 3.00
N PHE A 173 22.21 6.75 2.65
CA PHE A 173 23.24 5.96 3.32
C PHE A 173 24.62 6.55 3.06
N LYS A 174 24.94 6.90 1.81
CA LYS A 174 26.24 7.49 1.43
C LYS A 174 26.50 8.82 2.16
N ASP A 175 25.48 9.65 2.29
CA ASP A 175 25.57 10.94 2.98
C ASP A 175 25.77 10.75 4.48
N ASN A 176 25.03 9.84 5.11
CA ASN A 176 25.21 9.53 6.53
C ASN A 176 26.58 8.91 6.81
N TYR A 177 27.00 7.93 6.00
CA TYR A 177 28.32 7.31 6.10
C TYR A 177 29.44 8.36 6.05
N SER A 178 29.28 9.38 5.21
CA SER A 178 30.25 10.48 5.04
C SER A 178 30.20 11.52 6.15
N LYS A 179 29.10 11.67 6.90
CA LYS A 179 28.99 12.63 8.02
C LYS A 179 29.78 12.20 9.27
N TYR A 180 29.99 10.89 9.45
CA TYR A 180 30.61 10.32 10.65
C TYR A 180 32.15 10.48 10.71
N THR A 181 32.77 11.41 9.97
CA THR A 181 34.22 11.44 9.77
C THR A 181 35.07 12.44 10.56
N GLU A 182 34.57 13.42 11.31
CA GLU A 182 35.50 14.47 11.83
C GLU A 182 35.46 14.81 13.33
N SER A 183 34.45 14.42 14.11
CA SER A 183 34.34 14.91 15.50
C SER A 183 34.19 13.84 16.58
N TRP A 184 33.99 12.56 16.22
CA TRP A 184 33.58 11.54 17.19
C TRP A 184 34.64 10.47 17.51
N TYR A 185 35.68 10.36 16.69
CA TYR A 185 36.69 9.30 16.81
C TYR A 185 38.10 9.89 16.91
N GLU A 186 38.35 10.71 17.93
CA GLU A 186 39.71 11.00 18.35
C GLU A 186 40.12 10.06 19.49
N ASN A 187 41.22 9.36 19.23
CA ASN A 187 42.05 8.58 20.16
C ASN A 187 41.40 7.30 20.73
N ASN A 188 41.53 6.17 20.00
CA ASN A 188 41.72 4.77 20.51
C ASN A 188 41.04 3.63 19.68
N LYS A 189 40.31 3.88 18.60
CA LYS A 189 39.73 2.81 17.74
C LYS A 189 40.57 2.52 16.49
N ASN A 190 40.55 1.26 16.02
CA ASN A 190 41.21 0.89 14.76
C ASN A 190 40.34 1.25 13.53
N ILE A 191 40.93 1.28 12.33
CA ILE A 191 40.24 1.69 11.09
C ILE A 191 39.03 0.80 10.77
N LYS A 192 39.10 -0.51 11.09
CA LYS A 192 38.00 -1.44 10.85
C LYS A 192 36.80 -1.11 11.73
N GLU A 193 37.01 -0.94 13.02
CA GLU A 193 35.97 -0.57 14.00
C GLU A 193 35.28 0.75 13.62
N VAL A 194 36.06 1.75 13.21
CA VAL A 194 35.50 3.03 12.74
C VAL A 194 34.62 2.85 11.51
N ASN A 195 34.97 1.96 10.58
CA ASN A 195 34.14 1.68 9.41
C ASN A 195 32.87 0.90 9.77
N ASP A 196 32.98 -0.10 10.65
CA ASP A 196 31.84 -0.89 11.12
C ASP A 196 30.82 0.01 11.84
N ASP A 197 31.29 0.90 12.72
CA ASP A 197 30.44 1.89 13.39
C ASP A 197 29.70 2.80 12.39
N LYS A 198 30.39 3.26 11.33
CA LYS A 198 29.75 4.09 10.29
C LYS A 198 28.66 3.35 9.56
N ILE A 199 28.90 2.09 9.20
CA ILE A 199 27.92 1.25 8.51
C ILE A 199 26.69 1.05 9.39
N ILE A 200 26.88 0.62 10.64
CA ILE A 200 25.78 0.36 11.59
C ILE A 200 24.97 1.62 11.85
N ASN A 201 25.63 2.74 12.12
CA ASN A 201 24.94 4.00 12.39
C ASN A 201 24.17 4.50 11.16
N SER A 202 24.69 4.28 9.95
CA SER A 202 23.98 4.63 8.71
C SER A 202 22.74 3.76 8.48
N TYR A 203 22.82 2.46 8.79
CA TYR A 203 21.64 1.59 8.78
C TYR A 203 20.62 1.96 9.84
N ARG A 204 21.07 2.17 11.09
CA ARG A 204 20.21 2.58 12.19
C ARG A 204 19.48 3.87 11.83
N ALA A 205 20.21 4.90 11.40
CA ALA A 205 19.64 6.16 10.95
C ALA A 205 18.63 5.99 9.80
N PHE A 206 18.84 5.02 8.91
CA PHE A 206 17.90 4.76 7.82
C PHE A 206 16.59 4.15 8.35
N PHE A 207 16.66 3.11 9.17
CA PHE A 207 15.47 2.38 9.64
C PHE A 207 14.70 3.12 10.75
N ASP A 208 15.39 3.91 11.57
CA ASP A 208 14.79 4.76 12.62
C ASP A 208 13.82 5.81 12.03
N GLN A 209 13.96 6.14 10.74
CA GLN A 209 13.00 6.99 10.03
C GLN A 209 11.56 6.45 10.01
N PHE A 210 11.39 5.15 10.29
CA PHE A 210 10.10 4.46 10.22
C PHE A 210 9.58 4.00 11.59
N SER A 211 10.40 4.00 12.65
CA SER A 211 10.09 3.39 13.95
C SER A 211 8.89 4.02 14.66
N ASP A 212 8.71 5.34 14.55
CA ASP A 212 7.66 6.09 15.23
C ASP A 212 6.50 6.50 14.30
N ASN A 213 6.26 5.74 13.24
CA ASN A 213 5.21 6.05 12.27
C ASN A 213 3.80 5.89 12.88
N ILE A 214 3.14 7.02 13.14
CA ILE A 214 1.83 7.07 13.83
C ILE A 214 0.75 6.35 13.02
N ILE A 215 0.79 6.43 11.69
CA ILE A 215 -0.21 5.83 10.81
C ILE A 215 -0.10 4.31 10.85
N LEU A 216 1.12 3.75 10.76
CA LEU A 216 1.33 2.31 10.89
C LEU A 216 0.94 1.81 12.29
N ARG A 217 1.33 2.53 13.35
CA ARG A 217 0.94 2.19 14.72
C ARG A 217 -0.59 2.14 14.87
N PHE A 218 -1.31 3.14 14.35
CA PHE A 218 -2.76 3.14 14.36
C PHE A 218 -3.34 1.89 13.70
N ILE A 219 -2.89 1.58 12.48
CA ILE A 219 -3.38 0.42 11.71
C ILE A 219 -3.12 -0.86 12.50
N LEU A 220 -1.92 -1.06 13.02
CA LEU A 220 -1.54 -2.31 13.68
C LEU A 220 -2.30 -2.55 14.98
N LEU A 221 -2.50 -1.52 15.79
CA LEU A 221 -3.26 -1.63 17.04
C LEU A 221 -4.77 -1.79 16.83
N ASN A 222 -5.29 -1.39 15.67
CA ASN A 222 -6.73 -1.32 15.42
C ASN A 222 -7.25 -2.20 14.28
N LYS A 223 -6.39 -2.88 13.50
CA LYS A 223 -6.81 -3.68 12.33
C LYS A 223 -7.85 -4.78 12.61
N LEU A 224 -7.91 -5.29 13.84
CA LEU A 224 -8.92 -6.27 14.26
C LEU A 224 -10.27 -5.62 14.64
N LYS A 225 -10.27 -4.30 14.87
CA LYS A 225 -11.43 -3.51 15.33
C LYS A 225 -12.01 -2.62 14.23
N ILE A 226 -11.27 -2.37 13.14
CA ILE A 226 -11.68 -1.49 12.04
C ILE A 226 -11.80 -2.27 10.74
N ASP A 227 -12.89 -2.03 10.02
CA ASP A 227 -13.08 -2.55 8.67
C ASP A 227 -12.15 -1.85 7.67
N ASN A 228 -11.79 -2.55 6.58
CA ASN A 228 -10.95 -2.01 5.50
C ASN A 228 -9.65 -1.35 6.03
N TRP A 229 -9.02 -1.95 7.04
CA TRP A 229 -7.76 -1.47 7.63
C TRP A 229 -6.64 -1.32 6.59
N ASN A 230 -6.70 -2.09 5.50
CA ASN A 230 -5.77 -2.06 4.38
C ASN A 230 -6.05 -0.95 3.35
N ASN A 231 -7.15 -0.19 3.49
CA ASN A 231 -7.39 1.03 2.72
C ASN A 231 -6.67 2.20 3.39
N LEU A 232 -5.37 2.32 3.11
CA LEU A 232 -4.48 3.26 3.77
C LEU A 232 -4.92 4.72 3.62
N GLU A 233 -5.31 5.16 2.43
CA GLU A 233 -5.79 6.55 2.24
C GLU A 233 -7.03 6.86 3.07
N SER A 234 -7.94 5.90 3.21
CA SER A 234 -9.10 6.07 4.09
C SER A 234 -8.67 6.21 5.55
N GLN A 235 -7.74 5.36 6.04
CA GLN A 235 -7.26 5.47 7.42
C GLN A 235 -6.53 6.80 7.68
N ILE A 236 -5.71 7.27 6.73
CA ILE A 236 -5.04 8.58 6.80
C ILE A 236 -6.08 9.71 6.83
N SER A 237 -7.11 9.63 5.99
CA SER A 237 -8.20 10.62 5.98
C SER A 237 -8.93 10.68 7.31
N GLN A 238 -9.28 9.54 7.90
CA GLN A 238 -10.00 9.51 9.17
C GLN A 238 -9.13 10.01 10.34
N LEU A 239 -7.81 9.76 10.33
CA LEU A 239 -6.87 10.34 11.30
C LEU A 239 -6.81 11.88 11.15
N ALA A 240 -6.57 12.38 9.94
CA ALA A 240 -6.47 13.82 9.68
C ALA A 240 -7.78 14.55 10.04
N SER A 241 -8.92 14.01 9.61
CA SER A 241 -10.24 14.53 9.98
C SER A 241 -10.52 14.45 11.48
N GLY A 242 -10.05 13.40 12.16
CA GLY A 242 -10.17 13.26 13.62
C GLY A 242 -9.49 14.41 14.35
N ILE A 243 -8.31 14.83 13.91
CA ILE A 243 -7.59 15.98 14.48
C ILE A 243 -8.40 17.26 14.27
N THR A 244 -8.93 17.49 13.07
CA THR A 244 -9.77 18.66 12.76
C THR A 244 -11.02 18.70 13.65
N ILE A 245 -11.72 17.57 13.80
CA ILE A 245 -12.92 17.47 14.65
C ILE A 245 -12.58 17.81 16.10
N ILE A 246 -11.50 17.25 16.66
CA ILE A 246 -11.08 17.56 18.03
C ILE A 246 -10.78 19.07 18.18
N LYS A 247 -10.08 19.68 17.21
CA LYS A 247 -9.79 21.12 17.22
C LYS A 247 -11.05 21.98 17.14
N GLU A 248 -12.06 21.55 16.40
CA GLU A 248 -13.34 22.26 16.29
C GLU A 248 -14.16 22.14 17.58
N SER A 249 -14.21 20.95 18.19
CA SER A 249 -14.91 20.73 19.46
C SER A 249 -14.31 21.53 20.62
N LEU A 250 -13.00 21.85 20.59
CA LEU A 250 -12.37 22.76 21.56
C LEU A 250 -12.90 24.20 21.51
N LYS A 251 -13.51 24.62 20.40
CA LYS A 251 -14.11 25.97 20.29
C LYS A 251 -15.48 26.04 20.95
N GLU A 252 -16.16 24.90 21.06
CA GLU A 252 -17.54 24.78 21.57
C GLU A 252 -17.59 24.34 23.03
N GLN A 253 -16.55 23.65 23.51
CA GLN A 253 -16.44 23.15 24.88
C GLN A 253 -15.02 23.35 25.42
N ASP A 254 -14.91 23.69 26.70
CA ASP A 254 -13.65 23.56 27.44
C ASP A 254 -13.35 22.06 27.62
N LEU A 255 -12.80 21.40 26.60
CA LEU A 255 -12.25 20.04 26.70
C LEU A 255 -10.90 20.06 27.45
N LEU A 256 -10.83 20.83 28.55
CA LEU A 256 -9.66 21.07 29.42
C LEU A 256 -9.16 19.78 30.11
N PHE A 257 -9.74 18.63 29.80
CA PHE A 257 -9.51 17.36 30.48
C PHE A 257 -8.40 16.52 29.84
N ILE A 258 -7.87 16.89 28.67
CA ILE A 258 -6.73 16.19 28.04
C ILE A 258 -5.44 16.75 28.66
N TYR A 259 -5.22 16.59 29.98
CA TYR A 259 -3.88 16.73 30.54
C TYR A 259 -3.69 16.11 31.93
N ASN A 260 -2.91 15.04 31.98
CA ASN A 260 -1.64 14.85 32.69
C ASN A 260 -1.22 13.38 32.48
N ASP A 261 0.09 13.11 32.50
CA ASP A 261 0.70 11.78 32.55
C ASP A 261 -0.20 10.82 33.35
N ILE A 262 -0.62 9.68 32.78
CA ILE A 262 -1.65 8.78 33.37
C ILE A 262 -1.06 8.05 34.59
N ASN A 263 -0.77 8.80 35.63
CA ASN A 263 -0.24 8.36 36.90
C ASN A 263 -1.32 8.48 38.01
N SER A 264 -2.51 9.00 37.68
CA SER A 264 -3.65 9.15 38.60
C SER A 264 -4.96 8.58 38.01
N GLN A 265 -5.80 7.99 38.87
CA GLN A 265 -7.14 7.49 38.51
C GLN A 265 -8.01 8.59 37.88
N THR A 266 -7.84 9.84 38.35
CA THR A 266 -8.57 11.01 37.85
C THR A 266 -8.26 11.35 36.39
N ASP A 267 -7.05 11.07 35.90
CA ASP A 267 -6.67 11.37 34.51
C ASP A 267 -7.15 10.27 33.55
N TYR A 268 -7.21 9.03 34.04
CA TYR A 268 -7.87 7.94 33.31
C TYR A 268 -9.37 8.22 33.10
N ASP A 269 -10.09 8.65 34.14
CA ASP A 269 -11.52 8.95 34.06
C ASP A 269 -11.81 10.11 33.08
N LYS A 270 -10.92 11.10 33.01
CA LYS A 270 -10.97 12.20 32.02
C LYS A 270 -10.80 11.69 30.59
N LEU A 271 -9.80 10.84 30.34
CA LEU A 271 -9.58 10.24 29.02
C LEU A 271 -10.79 9.40 28.58
N GLN A 272 -11.40 8.66 29.50
CA GLN A 272 -12.62 7.90 29.19
C GLN A 272 -13.82 8.82 28.88
N SER A 273 -13.97 9.91 29.63
CA SER A 273 -15.01 10.92 29.35
C SER A 273 -14.84 11.54 27.97
N ALA A 274 -13.60 11.82 27.56
CA ALA A 274 -13.25 12.29 26.22
C ALA A 274 -13.71 11.31 25.13
N LYS A 275 -13.35 10.04 25.28
CA LYS A 275 -13.72 8.99 24.32
C LYS A 275 -15.22 8.81 24.22
N ASN A 276 -15.92 8.86 25.36
CA ASN A 276 -17.38 8.76 25.41
C ASN A 276 -18.08 9.92 24.67
N TYR A 277 -17.50 11.12 24.67
CA TYR A 277 -18.04 12.25 23.89
C TYR A 277 -18.02 11.95 22.38
N PHE A 278 -16.93 11.35 21.88
CA PHE A 278 -16.76 11.07 20.46
C PHE A 278 -17.28 9.68 20.02
N GLN A 279 -17.86 8.89 20.92
CA GLN A 279 -18.22 7.48 20.63
C GLN A 279 -19.17 7.30 19.44
N ASN A 280 -20.04 8.29 19.18
CA ASN A 280 -21.05 8.25 18.11
C ASN A 280 -20.55 8.83 16.78
N PHE A 281 -19.32 9.35 16.73
CA PHE A 281 -18.72 9.86 15.50
C PHE A 281 -18.30 8.70 14.61
N GLN A 282 -18.39 8.87 13.29
CA GLN A 282 -18.00 7.84 12.33
C GLN A 282 -16.53 7.41 12.48
N ASN A 283 -15.66 8.32 12.91
CA ASN A 283 -14.23 8.11 13.12
C ASN A 283 -13.85 8.00 14.60
N SER A 284 -14.76 7.53 15.45
CA SER A 284 -14.56 7.41 16.90
C SER A 284 -13.32 6.58 17.27
N SER A 285 -13.01 5.53 16.52
CA SER A 285 -11.80 4.72 16.74
C SER A 285 -10.51 5.52 16.51
N HIS A 286 -10.46 6.33 15.45
CA HIS A 286 -9.33 7.20 15.14
C HIS A 286 -9.18 8.32 16.17
N ILE A 287 -10.29 8.95 16.57
CA ILE A 287 -10.29 9.98 17.62
C ILE A 287 -9.83 9.38 18.94
N SER A 288 -10.33 8.20 19.32
CA SER A 288 -9.90 7.52 20.55
C SER A 288 -8.40 7.27 20.57
N PHE A 289 -7.84 6.80 19.46
CA PHE A 289 -6.39 6.61 19.32
C PHE A 289 -5.63 7.93 19.48
N ILE A 290 -6.06 9.01 18.81
CA ILE A 290 -5.43 10.33 18.94
C ILE A 290 -5.45 10.80 20.40
N LEU A 291 -6.57 10.65 21.10
CA LEU A 291 -6.69 11.05 22.50
C LEU A 291 -5.76 10.24 23.41
N GLU A 292 -5.63 8.93 23.18
CA GLU A 292 -4.66 8.08 23.90
C GLU A 292 -3.23 8.55 23.66
N GLU A 293 -2.86 8.75 22.40
CA GLU A 293 -1.53 9.22 22.00
C GLU A 293 -1.16 10.55 22.65
N LEU A 294 -2.11 11.48 22.72
CA LEU A 294 -1.93 12.78 23.38
C LEU A 294 -1.80 12.65 24.90
N ALA A 295 -2.54 11.72 25.53
CA ALA A 295 -2.52 11.53 26.98
C ALA A 295 -1.19 10.95 27.50
N TYR A 296 -0.47 10.18 26.68
CA TYR A 296 0.84 9.61 27.03
C TYR A 296 2.03 10.52 26.69
N GLN A 297 1.79 11.76 26.24
CA GLN A 297 2.86 12.69 25.96
C GLN A 297 3.30 13.45 27.20
N ASP A 298 4.59 13.39 27.52
CA ASP A 298 5.20 14.31 28.48
C ASP A 298 5.29 15.71 27.87
N ASN A 299 4.36 16.59 28.21
CA ASN A 299 4.43 18.03 27.97
C ASN A 299 4.60 18.73 29.33
N SER A 300 5.85 18.98 29.70
CA SER A 300 6.22 19.70 30.91
C SER A 300 5.85 21.19 30.91
N ASP A 301 5.47 21.74 29.75
CA ASP A 301 5.33 23.18 29.51
C ASP A 301 3.86 23.61 29.43
N GLU A 302 3.57 24.85 29.87
CA GLU A 302 2.25 25.52 29.73
C GLU A 302 1.93 25.83 28.25
N ILE A 303 1.59 24.81 27.47
CA ILE A 303 1.28 24.90 26.04
C ILE A 303 -0.23 24.72 25.84
N SER A 304 -0.86 25.52 24.98
CA SER A 304 -2.28 25.36 24.67
C SER A 304 -2.60 24.04 23.94
N ILE A 305 -3.76 23.42 24.22
CA ILE A 305 -4.21 22.18 23.56
C ILE A 305 -4.22 22.32 22.03
N TYR A 306 -4.63 23.49 21.54
CA TYR A 306 -4.59 23.78 20.11
C TYR A 306 -3.17 23.66 19.53
N SER A 307 -2.15 24.12 20.25
CA SER A 307 -0.74 24.01 19.84
C SER A 307 -0.25 22.56 19.91
N ILE A 308 -0.68 21.79 20.91
CA ILE A 308 -0.39 20.35 21.02
C ILE A 308 -0.97 19.60 19.82
N LEU A 309 -2.25 19.81 19.51
CA LEU A 309 -2.90 19.22 18.33
C LEU A 309 -2.24 19.65 17.02
N THR A 310 -1.76 20.89 16.94
CA THR A 310 -1.01 21.36 15.77
C THR A 310 0.33 20.64 15.62
N ARG A 311 1.07 20.44 16.72
CA ARG A 311 2.30 19.63 16.70
C ARG A 311 2.03 18.15 16.43
N TYR A 312 0.94 17.61 16.97
CA TYR A 312 0.50 16.25 16.68
C TYR A 312 0.17 16.09 15.19
N ASN A 313 -0.61 17.02 14.61
CA ASN A 313 -0.91 17.02 13.19
C ASN A 313 0.37 17.03 12.35
N HIS A 314 1.34 17.89 12.70
CA HIS A 314 2.62 17.92 12.00
C HIS A 314 3.37 16.58 12.08
N ARG A 315 3.35 15.87 13.21
CA ARG A 315 3.96 14.52 13.29
C ARG A 315 3.21 13.47 12.47
N VAL A 316 1.89 13.60 12.32
CA VAL A 316 1.11 12.75 11.43
C VAL A 316 1.45 13.05 9.96
N GLU A 317 1.66 14.31 9.58
CA GLU A 317 2.19 14.70 8.27
C GLU A 317 3.57 14.08 8.01
N GLN A 318 4.48 14.14 8.99
CA GLN A 318 5.81 13.49 8.88
C GLN A 318 5.69 11.96 8.78
N SER A 319 4.73 11.37 9.51
CA SER A 319 4.43 9.94 9.39
C SER A 319 3.92 9.58 7.99
N LEU A 320 3.15 10.46 7.33
CA LEU A 320 2.74 10.24 5.94
C LEU A 320 3.94 10.24 4.99
N ASN A 321 4.86 11.19 5.15
CA ASN A 321 6.09 11.24 4.35
C ASN A 321 6.98 10.00 4.57
N SER A 322 7.18 9.62 5.82
CA SER A 322 7.90 8.39 6.22
C SER A 322 7.25 7.13 5.63
N LEU A 323 5.92 7.02 5.71
CA LEU A 323 5.17 5.89 5.14
C LEU A 323 5.29 5.85 3.61
N THR A 324 5.30 7.02 2.96
CA THR A 324 5.46 7.14 1.51
C THR A 324 6.86 6.69 1.07
N LEU A 325 7.91 7.08 1.80
CA LEU A 325 9.27 6.60 1.55
C LEU A 325 9.37 5.08 1.76
N LEU A 326 8.71 4.55 2.79
CA LEU A 326 8.68 3.10 3.05
C LEU A 326 7.96 2.34 1.92
N LEU A 327 6.90 2.91 1.35
CA LEU A 327 6.22 2.36 0.18
C LEU A 327 7.15 2.34 -1.05
N GLU A 328 7.91 3.42 -1.29
CA GLU A 328 8.91 3.42 -2.36
C GLU A 328 10.01 2.39 -2.17
N PHE A 329 10.47 2.22 -0.93
CA PHE A 329 11.45 1.20 -0.57
C PHE A 329 10.89 -0.20 -0.83
N TYR A 330 9.65 -0.47 -0.43
CA TYR A 330 8.98 -1.74 -0.67
C TYR A 330 8.84 -2.05 -2.17
N LEU A 331 8.37 -1.08 -2.96
CA LEU A 331 8.23 -1.26 -4.41
C LEU A 331 9.59 -1.47 -5.11
N PHE A 332 10.63 -0.77 -4.66
CA PHE A 332 11.99 -1.02 -5.14
C PHE A 332 12.48 -2.42 -4.76
N TYR A 333 12.21 -2.85 -3.53
CA TYR A 333 12.53 -4.20 -3.08
C TYR A 333 11.85 -5.26 -3.95
N LEU A 334 10.55 -5.11 -4.25
CA LEU A 334 9.84 -5.99 -5.18
C LEU A 334 10.53 -6.04 -6.54
N ASP A 335 10.95 -4.89 -7.08
CA ASP A 335 11.65 -4.81 -8.37
C ASP A 335 13.00 -5.55 -8.40
N ASN A 336 13.61 -5.82 -7.23
CA ASN A 336 14.86 -6.57 -7.10
C ASN A 336 14.64 -8.08 -6.85
N ILE A 337 13.45 -8.50 -6.43
CA ILE A 337 13.14 -9.92 -6.17
C ILE A 337 12.23 -10.54 -7.25
N GLU A 338 11.49 -9.71 -7.98
CA GLU A 338 10.56 -10.13 -9.04
C GLU A 338 11.24 -9.98 -10.41
N ASP A 339 11.43 -11.08 -11.15
CA ASP A 339 11.79 -10.98 -12.57
C ASP A 339 10.58 -10.50 -13.37
N LYS A 340 10.50 -9.18 -13.58
CA LYS A 340 9.42 -8.56 -14.35
C LYS A 340 9.30 -9.13 -15.76
N LYS A 341 10.40 -9.51 -16.41
CA LYS A 341 10.34 -10.07 -17.77
C LYS A 341 9.68 -11.44 -17.74
N GLU A 342 10.03 -12.26 -16.77
CA GLU A 342 9.40 -13.55 -16.56
C GLU A 342 7.92 -13.39 -16.18
N ILE A 343 7.60 -12.47 -15.26
CA ILE A 343 6.22 -12.17 -14.86
C ILE A 343 5.37 -11.72 -16.06
N ILE A 344 5.87 -10.78 -16.86
CA ILE A 344 5.19 -10.30 -18.07
C ILE A 344 5.03 -11.43 -19.09
N LYS A 345 6.01 -12.33 -19.22
CA LYS A 345 5.95 -13.46 -20.14
C LYS A 345 4.94 -14.53 -19.69
N ASN A 346 4.93 -14.87 -18.40
CA ASN A 346 4.17 -15.99 -17.86
C ASN A 346 2.74 -15.60 -17.47
N ASN A 347 2.54 -14.37 -16.98
CA ASN A 347 1.25 -13.86 -16.51
C ASN A 347 0.74 -12.69 -17.37
N GLY A 348 1.39 -12.41 -18.51
CA GLY A 348 1.11 -11.26 -19.36
C GLY A 348 -0.38 -11.02 -19.57
N VAL A 349 -0.83 -9.79 -19.31
CA VAL A 349 -2.20 -9.34 -19.57
C VAL A 349 -2.39 -9.26 -21.10
N ASN A 350 -2.51 -10.40 -21.77
CA ASN A 350 -2.61 -10.51 -23.23
C ASN A 350 -3.93 -9.94 -23.77
N ILE A 351 -4.92 -9.77 -22.89
CA ILE A 351 -6.23 -9.22 -23.27
C ILE A 351 -6.11 -7.81 -23.87
N ILE A 352 -5.15 -7.00 -23.40
CA ILE A 352 -4.92 -5.64 -23.90
C ILE A 352 -4.31 -5.65 -25.32
N ASP A 353 -3.54 -6.69 -25.66
CA ASP A 353 -2.87 -6.78 -26.96
C ASP A 353 -3.89 -6.95 -28.11
N ASN A 354 -5.12 -7.35 -27.81
CA ASN A 354 -6.23 -7.42 -28.76
C ASN A 354 -6.67 -6.06 -29.31
N PHE A 355 -6.31 -4.96 -28.63
CA PHE A 355 -6.56 -3.60 -29.14
C PHE A 355 -5.48 -3.14 -30.13
N GLY A 356 -4.41 -3.93 -30.32
CA GLY A 356 -3.26 -3.59 -31.14
C GLY A 356 -2.22 -2.75 -30.40
N LYS A 357 -1.50 -1.89 -31.12
CA LYS A 357 -0.44 -1.06 -30.54
C LYS A 357 -1.04 -0.07 -29.54
N ILE A 358 -0.48 0.01 -28.34
CA ILE A 358 -0.78 1.06 -27.35
C ILE A 358 0.08 2.29 -27.67
N ASP A 359 -0.55 3.47 -27.78
CA ASP A 359 0.15 4.71 -28.10
C ASP A 359 0.46 5.54 -26.86
N ASN A 360 -0.43 5.55 -25.87
CA ASN A 360 -0.21 6.25 -24.61
C ASN A 360 -0.70 5.44 -23.41
N ILE A 361 -0.02 5.60 -22.27
CA ILE A 361 -0.41 4.98 -20.99
C ILE A 361 -0.60 6.05 -19.93
N LEU A 362 -1.77 6.04 -19.29
CA LEU A 362 -2.02 6.75 -18.06
C LEU A 362 -2.03 5.74 -16.91
N THR A 363 -1.05 5.84 -16.02
CA THR A 363 -0.92 4.89 -14.92
C THR A 363 -1.15 5.56 -13.58
N PHE A 364 -2.00 4.92 -12.76
CA PHE A 364 -2.18 5.20 -11.35
C PHE A 364 -1.28 4.30 -10.49
N ASN A 365 -0.59 3.34 -11.12
CA ASN A 365 0.42 2.52 -10.43
C ASN A 365 1.70 3.30 -10.23
N TYR A 366 2.40 2.94 -9.18
CA TYR A 366 3.70 3.48 -8.82
C TYR A 366 4.86 2.78 -9.56
N THR A 367 4.64 1.56 -10.06
CA THR A 367 5.64 0.71 -10.70
C THR A 367 5.73 0.96 -12.21
N ASP A 368 6.88 0.67 -12.80
CA ASP A 368 7.12 0.81 -14.24
C ASP A 368 6.74 -0.44 -15.06
N THR A 369 5.96 -1.38 -14.49
CA THR A 369 5.60 -2.66 -15.13
C THR A 369 5.02 -2.46 -16.54
N ALA A 370 4.12 -1.49 -16.69
CA ALA A 370 3.47 -1.21 -17.96
C ALA A 370 4.43 -0.52 -18.96
N GLU A 371 5.32 0.35 -18.48
CA GLU A 371 6.39 0.96 -19.29
C GLU A 371 7.28 -0.13 -19.89
N GLN A 372 7.69 -1.10 -19.07
CA GLN A 372 8.51 -2.23 -19.51
C GLN A 372 7.77 -3.17 -20.46
N LYS A 373 6.49 -3.48 -20.18
CA LYS A 373 5.68 -4.37 -21.02
C LYS A 373 5.49 -3.81 -22.44
N TYR A 374 5.13 -2.53 -22.56
CA TYR A 374 4.77 -1.94 -23.85
C TYR A 374 5.91 -1.16 -24.53
N ASN A 375 7.05 -1.00 -23.86
CA ASN A 375 8.25 -0.34 -24.37
C ASN A 375 7.95 1.05 -24.99
N LEU A 376 7.23 1.88 -24.22
CA LEU A 376 6.87 3.25 -24.63
C LEU A 376 7.97 4.25 -24.27
N ASP A 377 8.06 5.32 -25.04
CA ASP A 377 8.90 6.46 -24.69
C ASP A 377 8.32 7.24 -23.49
N LYS A 378 9.18 7.99 -22.78
CA LYS A 378 8.80 8.72 -21.56
C LYS A 378 7.71 9.77 -21.76
N GLU A 379 7.53 10.32 -22.96
CA GLU A 379 6.47 11.29 -23.24
C GLU A 379 5.13 10.61 -23.55
N SER A 380 5.11 9.29 -23.74
CA SER A 380 3.92 8.49 -24.02
C SER A 380 3.32 7.82 -22.78
N ILE A 381 3.98 7.92 -21.62
CA ILE A 381 3.46 7.42 -20.34
C ILE A 381 3.37 8.54 -19.31
N HIS A 382 2.29 8.56 -18.53
CA HIS A 382 2.10 9.53 -17.46
C HIS A 382 1.70 8.84 -16.17
N TYR A 383 2.47 9.09 -15.10
CA TYR A 383 2.24 8.56 -13.76
C TYR A 383 1.47 9.58 -12.92
N ILE A 384 0.17 9.34 -12.73
CA ILE A 384 -0.71 10.26 -11.97
C ILE A 384 -0.26 10.42 -10.52
N HIS A 385 0.14 9.31 -9.91
CA HIS A 385 0.58 9.29 -8.52
C HIS A 385 2.10 9.25 -8.38
N GLY A 386 2.83 9.67 -9.41
CA GLY A 386 4.29 9.57 -9.43
C GLY A 386 4.77 8.14 -9.67
N ARG A 387 6.07 8.04 -9.91
CA ARG A 387 6.79 6.78 -10.18
C ARG A 387 7.79 6.56 -9.06
N GLN A 388 7.90 5.32 -8.59
CA GLN A 388 8.94 4.95 -7.64
C GLN A 388 10.34 5.33 -8.19
N ASN A 389 11.16 5.97 -7.35
CA ASN A 389 12.56 6.29 -7.64
C ASN A 389 13.39 6.35 -6.36
N PHE A 390 13.39 5.22 -5.64
CA PHE A 390 13.87 5.13 -4.26
C PHE A 390 15.34 5.52 -4.06
N ILE A 391 16.23 5.28 -5.03
CA ILE A 391 17.66 5.58 -4.91
C ILE A 391 17.91 7.07 -4.60
N GLU A 392 17.08 7.94 -5.18
CA GLU A 392 17.17 9.40 -5.05
C GLU A 392 16.15 9.97 -4.03
N SER A 393 15.32 9.12 -3.43
CA SER A 393 14.26 9.54 -2.51
C SER A 393 14.77 9.80 -1.10
N SER A 394 14.07 10.70 -0.42
CA SER A 394 14.17 10.94 1.02
C SER A 394 12.78 11.17 1.62
N ILE A 395 12.68 11.30 2.94
CA ILE A 395 11.41 11.68 3.60
C ILE A 395 10.86 12.97 2.99
N ASP A 396 11.70 13.99 2.83
CA ASP A 396 11.30 15.31 2.35
C ASP A 396 11.09 15.37 0.82
N ASN A 397 11.73 14.47 0.08
CA ASN A 397 11.72 14.46 -1.38
C ASN A 397 11.45 13.06 -1.93
N ASN A 398 10.28 12.51 -1.58
CA ASN A 398 9.74 11.30 -2.20
C ASN A 398 8.90 11.65 -3.45
N HIS A 399 8.78 10.69 -4.36
CA HIS A 399 8.25 10.85 -5.70
C HIS A 399 6.78 10.42 -5.83
N LEU A 400 6.23 9.69 -4.85
CA LEU A 400 4.86 9.19 -4.91
C LEU A 400 3.84 10.18 -4.35
N VAL A 401 2.67 10.27 -4.97
CA VAL A 401 1.50 10.96 -4.43
C VAL A 401 0.71 9.95 -3.61
N PHE A 402 0.74 10.10 -2.29
CA PHE A 402 0.12 9.18 -1.35
C PHE A 402 -0.47 10.01 -0.20
N GLY A 403 -1.80 10.07 -0.13
CA GLY A 403 -2.50 11.08 0.65
C GLY A 403 -4.02 10.99 0.47
N ILE A 404 -4.74 12.03 0.89
CA ILE A 404 -6.20 12.05 0.95
C ILE A 404 -6.81 12.89 -0.18
N GLU A 405 -8.11 12.76 -0.38
CA GLU A 405 -8.87 13.58 -1.33
C GLU A 405 -8.99 15.05 -0.91
N ASP A 406 -9.23 15.89 -1.91
CA ASP A 406 -9.62 17.28 -1.73
C ASP A 406 -11.13 17.36 -1.47
N ASN A 407 -11.53 17.53 -0.21
CA ASN A 407 -12.95 17.50 0.16
C ASN A 407 -13.73 18.80 -0.06
N ASP A 408 -13.09 19.92 -0.42
CA ASP A 408 -13.77 21.20 -0.64
C ASP A 408 -12.91 22.20 -1.44
N ASN A 409 -13.56 23.21 -2.02
CA ASN A 409 -12.87 24.39 -2.59
C ASN A 409 -12.22 25.30 -1.50
N ILE A 410 -12.38 24.95 -0.23
CA ILE A 410 -11.86 25.73 0.91
C ILE A 410 -10.54 25.12 1.36
N VAL A 411 -9.48 25.93 1.34
CA VAL A 411 -8.16 25.52 1.82
C VAL A 411 -8.20 25.37 3.35
N ASN A 412 -8.17 24.12 3.82
CA ASN A 412 -7.96 23.81 5.22
C ASN A 412 -6.46 23.60 5.48
N ASN A 413 -5.83 24.51 6.23
CA ASN A 413 -4.41 24.45 6.54
C ASN A 413 -3.99 23.17 7.29
N ASP A 414 -4.92 22.53 8.01
CA ASP A 414 -4.65 21.26 8.72
C ASP A 414 -4.71 20.04 7.79
N LEU A 415 -5.30 20.16 6.60
CA LEU A 415 -5.49 19.05 5.65
C LEU A 415 -4.66 19.20 4.37
N VAL A 416 -4.21 20.41 4.03
CA VAL A 416 -3.56 20.71 2.74
C VAL A 416 -2.34 19.83 2.45
N ASN A 417 -1.54 19.49 3.47
CA ASN A 417 -0.35 18.66 3.30
C ASN A 417 -0.68 17.19 3.02
N TYR A 418 -1.88 16.74 3.40
CA TYR A 418 -2.38 15.39 3.12
C TYR A 418 -2.96 15.27 1.72
N GLN A 419 -3.40 16.39 1.13
CA GLN A 419 -4.17 16.40 -0.12
C GLN A 419 -3.37 16.01 -1.36
N LYS A 420 -3.92 15.08 -2.17
CA LYS A 420 -3.26 14.59 -3.39
C LYS A 420 -3.02 15.72 -4.41
N THR A 421 -3.92 16.69 -4.56
CA THR A 421 -3.72 17.81 -5.50
C THR A 421 -2.53 18.68 -5.11
N PHE A 422 -2.40 19.02 -3.83
CA PHE A 422 -1.26 19.77 -3.32
C PHE A 422 0.05 19.00 -3.53
N GLN A 423 0.07 17.71 -3.18
CA GLN A 423 1.24 16.86 -3.42
C GLN A 423 1.61 16.78 -4.91
N ARG A 424 0.63 16.63 -5.82
CA ARG A 424 0.86 16.58 -7.28
C ARG A 424 1.53 17.85 -7.81
N ILE A 425 1.15 19.01 -7.27
CA ILE A 425 1.74 20.31 -7.64
C ILE A 425 3.18 20.41 -7.14
N ILE A 426 3.43 20.12 -5.85
CA ILE A 426 4.77 20.17 -5.25
C ILE A 426 5.73 19.20 -5.92
N LYS A 427 5.30 17.96 -6.11
CA LYS A 427 6.10 16.88 -6.73
C LYS A 427 6.18 17.01 -8.25
N LYS A 428 5.52 18.02 -8.83
CA LYS A 428 5.48 18.29 -10.28
C LYS A 428 5.04 17.07 -11.09
N THR A 429 4.22 16.19 -10.50
CA THR A 429 3.67 15.02 -11.19
C THR A 429 2.56 15.41 -12.15
N GLY A 430 1.97 16.60 -12.01
CA GLY A 430 1.27 17.37 -13.05
C GLY A 430 0.19 16.65 -13.88
N PHE A 431 -0.25 17.30 -14.95
CA PHE A 431 -1.32 16.81 -15.85
C PHE A 431 -0.81 16.55 -17.27
N LYS A 432 0.41 16.00 -17.44
CA LYS A 432 1.00 15.84 -18.79
C LYS A 432 0.15 14.95 -19.71
N TYR A 433 -0.64 14.03 -19.14
CA TYR A 433 -1.60 13.21 -19.89
C TYR A 433 -2.60 14.04 -20.70
N LYS A 434 -2.84 15.32 -20.37
CA LYS A 434 -3.67 16.21 -21.19
C LYS A 434 -3.16 16.34 -22.63
N LYS A 435 -1.85 16.14 -22.86
CA LYS A 435 -1.28 16.04 -24.21
C LYS A 435 -1.75 14.80 -24.97
N PHE A 436 -2.11 13.71 -24.29
CA PHE A 436 -2.60 12.47 -24.92
C PHE A 436 -3.95 12.70 -25.61
N ILE A 437 -4.77 13.57 -25.03
CA ILE A 437 -6.13 13.88 -25.45
C ILE A 437 -6.27 15.28 -26.08
N ASP A 438 -5.15 15.91 -26.46
CA ASP A 438 -5.18 17.21 -27.12
C ASP A 438 -5.94 17.13 -28.46
N PRO A 439 -7.00 17.95 -28.67
CA PRO A 439 -7.79 17.92 -29.89
C PRO A 439 -6.97 18.13 -31.16
N SER A 440 -5.85 18.87 -31.11
CA SER A 440 -5.01 19.10 -32.29
C SER A 440 -4.31 17.82 -32.73
N SER A 441 -3.83 17.01 -31.77
CA SER A 441 -3.25 15.69 -32.00
C SER A 441 -4.29 14.66 -32.45
N LEU A 442 -5.47 14.65 -31.79
CA LEU A 442 -6.54 13.70 -32.06
C LEU A 442 -7.15 13.81 -33.47
N LYS A 443 -7.11 15.00 -34.10
CA LYS A 443 -7.59 15.20 -35.49
C LYS A 443 -6.96 14.26 -36.52
N ASN A 444 -5.75 13.77 -36.24
CA ASN A 444 -4.99 12.89 -37.13
C ASN A 444 -5.49 11.43 -37.12
N PHE A 445 -6.40 11.10 -36.20
CA PHE A 445 -6.94 9.76 -35.99
C PHE A 445 -8.44 9.72 -36.32
N ASP A 446 -8.85 8.60 -36.90
CA ASP A 446 -10.25 8.32 -37.19
C ASP A 446 -10.99 7.93 -35.91
N ILE A 447 -10.34 7.10 -35.08
CA ILE A 447 -10.86 6.56 -33.82
C ILE A 447 -9.78 6.69 -32.73
N CYS A 448 -10.20 7.08 -31.53
CA CYS A 448 -9.42 7.05 -30.30
C CYS A 448 -10.11 6.10 -29.30
N ARG A 449 -9.43 5.02 -28.89
CA ARG A 449 -9.93 4.08 -27.90
C ARG A 449 -9.28 4.35 -26.56
N ILE A 450 -10.12 4.46 -25.53
CA ILE A 450 -9.71 4.59 -24.13
C ILE A 450 -9.99 3.26 -23.46
N ILE A 451 -8.92 2.56 -23.10
CA ILE A 451 -8.97 1.20 -22.55
C ILE A 451 -8.67 1.31 -21.07
N ILE A 452 -9.62 0.95 -20.21
CA ILE A 452 -9.48 0.98 -18.76
C ILE A 452 -9.31 -0.45 -18.26
N PHE A 453 -8.18 -0.76 -17.63
CA PHE A 453 -7.89 -2.08 -17.10
C PHE A 453 -7.28 -2.02 -15.70
N GLY A 454 -7.78 -2.85 -14.77
CA GLY A 454 -7.22 -2.94 -13.43
C GLY A 454 -7.40 -1.68 -12.56
N HIS A 455 -8.12 -0.66 -13.04
CA HIS A 455 -8.47 0.53 -12.26
C HIS A 455 -9.86 0.34 -11.62
N SER A 456 -10.03 0.70 -10.36
CA SER A 456 -11.34 0.65 -9.65
C SER A 456 -12.35 1.67 -10.16
N LEU A 457 -11.89 2.64 -10.96
CA LEU A 457 -12.61 3.87 -11.30
C LEU A 457 -13.04 4.56 -10.02
N ASP A 458 -12.11 4.74 -9.08
CA ASP A 458 -12.41 5.37 -7.80
C ASP A 458 -12.90 6.81 -7.98
N ILE A 459 -13.76 7.27 -7.08
CA ILE A 459 -14.26 8.64 -7.09
C ILE A 459 -13.16 9.66 -6.84
N LEU A 460 -12.08 9.24 -6.17
CA LEU A 460 -10.89 10.06 -5.94
C LEU A 460 -10.19 10.51 -7.22
N ASP A 461 -10.40 9.77 -8.31
CA ASP A 461 -9.79 10.06 -9.60
C ASP A 461 -10.78 10.66 -10.61
N LYS A 462 -11.98 11.03 -10.13
CA LYS A 462 -13.09 11.54 -10.97
C LYS A 462 -12.65 12.66 -11.88
N GLU A 463 -11.90 13.66 -11.40
CA GLU A 463 -11.48 14.79 -12.22
C GLU A 463 -10.64 14.37 -13.43
N ILE A 464 -9.75 13.39 -13.24
CA ILE A 464 -8.91 12.85 -14.31
C ILE A 464 -9.78 12.10 -15.32
N PHE A 465 -10.74 11.29 -14.87
CA PHE A 465 -11.65 10.58 -15.78
C PHE A 465 -12.57 11.52 -16.54
N LEU A 466 -13.08 12.58 -15.92
CA LEU A 466 -13.95 13.56 -16.57
C LEU A 466 -13.27 14.25 -17.75
N ASP A 467 -11.95 14.49 -17.70
CA ASP A 467 -11.21 15.04 -18.82
C ASP A 467 -11.35 14.18 -20.09
N PHE A 468 -11.40 12.85 -19.95
CA PHE A 468 -11.56 11.92 -21.08
C PHE A 468 -12.96 11.93 -21.71
N PHE A 469 -14.00 12.27 -20.94
CA PHE A 469 -15.38 12.33 -21.42
C PHE A 469 -15.73 13.65 -22.12
N ASN A 470 -14.76 14.55 -22.32
CA ASN A 470 -15.00 15.85 -22.94
C ASN A 470 -15.58 15.72 -24.36
N LYS A 471 -16.78 16.28 -24.54
CA LYS A 471 -17.53 16.29 -25.80
C LYS A 471 -16.80 16.92 -26.97
N ASP A 472 -15.84 17.82 -26.73
CA ASP A 472 -15.08 18.47 -27.79
C ASP A 472 -14.19 17.50 -28.57
N PHE A 473 -13.80 16.36 -27.98
CA PHE A 473 -13.02 15.33 -28.67
C PHE A 473 -13.81 14.68 -29.80
N GLN A 474 -15.11 14.50 -29.59
CA GLN A 474 -16.00 13.90 -30.59
C GLN A 474 -16.19 14.79 -31.83
N LYS A 475 -15.79 16.07 -31.77
CA LYS A 475 -15.74 16.96 -32.96
C LYS A 475 -14.64 16.54 -33.93
N VAL A 476 -13.55 15.95 -33.43
CA VAL A 476 -12.31 15.73 -34.18
C VAL A 476 -12.02 14.26 -34.45
N THR A 477 -12.40 13.36 -33.55
CA THR A 477 -12.19 11.91 -33.65
C THR A 477 -13.33 11.16 -32.98
N LYS A 478 -13.63 9.91 -33.39
CA LYS A 478 -14.58 9.09 -32.65
C LYS A 478 -13.89 8.55 -31.39
N VAL A 479 -14.44 8.84 -30.20
CA VAL A 479 -13.92 8.31 -28.93
C VAL A 479 -14.77 7.13 -28.47
N GLU A 480 -14.12 6.03 -28.13
CA GLU A 480 -14.72 4.78 -27.63
C GLU A 480 -14.04 4.39 -26.31
N PHE A 481 -14.81 3.90 -25.35
CA PHE A 481 -14.32 3.46 -24.04
C PHE A 481 -14.52 1.96 -23.89
N PHE A 482 -13.47 1.27 -23.46
CA PHE A 482 -13.50 -0.14 -23.09
C PHE A 482 -13.17 -0.27 -21.61
N VAL A 483 -14.17 -0.61 -20.80
CA VAL A 483 -14.03 -0.84 -19.37
C VAL A 483 -13.92 -2.34 -19.13
N LEU A 484 -12.71 -2.80 -18.87
CA LEU A 484 -12.43 -4.20 -18.57
C LEU A 484 -12.62 -4.45 -17.07
N TYR A 485 -13.42 -5.45 -16.71
CA TYR A 485 -13.74 -5.77 -15.31
C TYR A 485 -13.57 -7.27 -15.02
N PHE A 486 -13.44 -7.65 -13.74
CA PHE A 486 -13.32 -9.05 -13.32
C PHE A 486 -14.51 -9.48 -12.47
N GLY A 487 -15.47 -10.19 -13.07
CA GLY A 487 -16.65 -10.70 -12.37
C GLY A 487 -17.66 -9.62 -11.96
N ASN A 488 -18.76 -10.06 -11.33
CA ASN A 488 -19.94 -9.21 -11.12
C ASN A 488 -19.73 -8.09 -10.09
N ASP A 489 -18.91 -8.31 -9.06
CA ASP A 489 -18.74 -7.30 -8.00
C ASP A 489 -17.88 -6.12 -8.49
N ASP A 490 -16.84 -6.40 -9.27
CA ASP A 490 -16.06 -5.35 -9.94
C ASP A 490 -16.92 -4.56 -10.94
N LEU A 491 -17.75 -5.25 -11.74
CA LEU A 491 -18.71 -4.59 -12.64
C LEU A 491 -19.62 -3.62 -11.88
N LYS A 492 -20.27 -4.10 -10.81
CA LYS A 492 -21.18 -3.27 -10.00
C LYS A 492 -20.46 -2.05 -9.43
N SER A 493 -19.23 -2.23 -8.93
CA SER A 493 -18.42 -1.14 -8.39
C SER A 493 -18.09 -0.10 -9.46
N LYS A 494 -17.58 -0.52 -10.63
CA LYS A 494 -17.24 0.38 -11.74
C LYS A 494 -18.47 1.12 -12.29
N VAL A 495 -19.58 0.43 -12.48
CA VAL A 495 -20.84 1.03 -12.96
C VAL A 495 -21.36 2.05 -11.95
N ARG A 496 -21.32 1.72 -10.64
CA ARG A 496 -21.71 2.65 -9.57
C ARG A 496 -20.85 3.91 -9.62
N ASN A 497 -19.53 3.76 -9.69
CA ASN A 497 -18.62 4.91 -9.67
C ASN A 497 -18.77 5.78 -10.94
N LEU A 498 -18.81 5.18 -12.13
CA LEU A 498 -19.09 5.90 -13.38
C LEU A 498 -20.44 6.62 -13.35
N SER A 499 -21.47 5.99 -12.79
CA SER A 499 -22.79 6.62 -12.62
C SER A 499 -22.72 7.85 -11.72
N THR A 500 -21.87 7.82 -10.68
CA THR A 500 -21.62 8.98 -9.82
C THR A 500 -20.85 10.09 -10.53
N PHE A 501 -19.99 9.76 -11.50
CA PHE A 501 -19.20 10.75 -12.25
C PHE A 501 -20.03 11.44 -13.34
N LEU A 502 -20.76 10.65 -14.12
CA LEU A 502 -21.42 11.08 -15.37
C LEU A 502 -22.94 11.29 -15.21
N GLY A 503 -23.54 10.70 -14.19
CA GLY A 503 -25.00 10.57 -14.05
C GLY A 503 -25.51 9.28 -14.69
N LYS A 504 -26.56 8.70 -14.07
CA LYS A 504 -27.15 7.41 -14.47
C LYS A 504 -27.63 7.40 -15.93
N ASP A 505 -28.43 8.40 -16.31
CA ASP A 505 -29.00 8.48 -17.67
C ASP A 505 -27.91 8.65 -18.73
N THR A 506 -26.87 9.44 -18.42
CA THR A 506 -25.71 9.63 -19.29
C THR A 506 -25.02 8.29 -19.56
N LEU A 507 -24.75 7.51 -18.51
CA LEU A 507 -24.05 6.22 -18.65
C LEU A 507 -24.88 5.22 -19.47
N VAL A 508 -26.20 5.15 -19.22
CA VAL A 508 -27.12 4.29 -19.99
C VAL A 508 -27.10 4.65 -21.47
N ASN A 509 -27.19 5.94 -21.80
CA ASN A 509 -27.18 6.42 -23.18
C ASN A 509 -25.81 6.20 -23.86
N LEU A 510 -24.70 6.38 -23.14
CA LEU A 510 -23.37 6.07 -23.66
C LEU A 510 -23.20 4.58 -23.98
N SER A 511 -23.80 3.70 -23.17
CA SER A 511 -23.79 2.26 -23.41
C SER A 511 -24.69 1.88 -24.59
N SER A 512 -25.92 2.40 -24.66
CA SER A 512 -26.86 2.07 -25.75
C SER A 512 -26.35 2.54 -27.13
N GLU A 513 -25.66 3.68 -27.16
CA GLU A 513 -25.08 4.25 -28.38
C GLU A 513 -23.67 3.70 -28.69
N ASN A 514 -23.18 2.73 -27.91
CA ASN A 514 -21.90 2.05 -28.12
C ASN A 514 -20.67 2.99 -28.04
N TYR A 515 -20.71 3.95 -27.12
CA TYR A 515 -19.54 4.75 -26.73
C TYR A 515 -18.77 4.13 -25.57
N ILE A 516 -19.44 3.37 -24.70
CA ILE A 516 -18.84 2.62 -23.59
C ILE A 516 -19.18 1.14 -23.74
N HIS A 517 -18.16 0.30 -23.65
CA HIS A 517 -18.24 -1.16 -23.66
C HIS A 517 -17.71 -1.71 -22.34
N PHE A 518 -18.47 -2.61 -21.70
CA PHE A 518 -18.06 -3.30 -20.49
C PHE A 518 -17.73 -4.76 -20.84
N ILE A 519 -16.47 -5.17 -20.66
CA ILE A 519 -16.02 -6.52 -21.03
C ILE A 519 -15.56 -7.29 -19.79
N ASP A 520 -16.14 -8.48 -19.57
CA ASP A 520 -15.75 -9.35 -18.46
C ASP A 520 -14.46 -10.11 -18.79
N THR A 521 -13.46 -9.97 -17.94
CA THR A 521 -12.15 -10.62 -18.06
C THR A 521 -12.02 -11.88 -17.19
N SER A 522 -13.10 -12.29 -16.50
CA SER A 522 -13.13 -13.56 -15.74
C SER A 522 -12.85 -14.79 -16.64
N ASN A 523 -13.20 -14.70 -17.92
CA ASN A 523 -12.84 -15.68 -18.94
C ASN A 523 -12.13 -14.96 -20.11
N PHE A 524 -10.79 -15.04 -20.13
CA PHE A 524 -9.97 -14.35 -21.12
C PHE A 524 -10.30 -14.71 -22.57
N HIS A 525 -10.64 -15.97 -22.87
CA HIS A 525 -10.96 -16.38 -24.24
C HIS A 525 -12.27 -15.74 -24.72
N LYS A 526 -13.28 -15.71 -23.85
CA LYS A 526 -14.55 -15.04 -24.15
C LYS A 526 -14.34 -13.53 -24.31
N ALA A 527 -13.57 -12.91 -23.43
CA ALA A 527 -13.24 -11.50 -23.48
C ALA A 527 -12.53 -11.12 -24.79
N GLU A 528 -11.59 -11.95 -25.26
CA GLU A 528 -10.88 -11.74 -26.52
C GLU A 528 -11.84 -11.73 -27.72
N ILE A 529 -12.78 -12.67 -27.76
CA ILE A 529 -13.81 -12.74 -28.82
C ILE A 529 -14.67 -11.47 -28.77
N GLU A 530 -15.16 -11.11 -27.59
CA GLU A 530 -16.03 -9.94 -27.39
C GLU A 530 -15.36 -8.63 -27.82
N ILE A 531 -14.08 -8.43 -27.46
CA ILE A 531 -13.29 -7.27 -27.90
C ILE A 531 -13.19 -7.21 -29.42
N LYS A 532 -12.87 -8.34 -30.07
CA LYS A 532 -12.74 -8.40 -31.54
C LYS A 532 -14.07 -8.12 -32.23
N GLU A 533 -15.17 -8.66 -31.70
CA GLU A 533 -16.52 -8.43 -32.21
C GLU A 533 -16.92 -6.95 -32.10
N GLU A 534 -16.72 -6.33 -30.93
CA GLU A 534 -17.04 -4.93 -30.68
C GLU A 534 -16.23 -3.98 -31.58
N ILE A 535 -14.91 -4.20 -31.68
CA ILE A 535 -14.04 -3.43 -32.58
C ILE A 535 -14.50 -3.56 -34.03
N THR A 536 -14.81 -4.78 -34.49
CA THR A 536 -15.26 -5.02 -35.87
C THR A 536 -16.59 -4.35 -36.16
N ARG A 537 -17.55 -4.45 -35.23
CA ARG A 537 -18.88 -3.85 -35.33
C ARG A 537 -18.79 -2.33 -35.43
N ASN A 538 -18.00 -1.70 -34.55
CA ASN A 538 -17.81 -0.25 -34.54
C ASN A 538 -17.09 0.27 -35.78
N ASN A 539 -16.05 -0.43 -36.23
CA ASN A 539 -15.31 -0.07 -37.44
C ASN A 539 -16.22 -0.13 -38.67
N ARG A 540 -17.10 -1.14 -38.76
CA ARG A 540 -18.07 -1.27 -39.86
C ARG A 540 -19.11 -0.15 -39.84
N MET A 541 -19.66 0.21 -38.68
CA MET A 541 -20.60 1.34 -38.56
C MET A 541 -19.96 2.67 -39.00
N PHE A 542 -18.68 2.88 -38.67
CA PHE A 542 -17.94 4.07 -39.07
C PHE A 542 -17.67 4.10 -40.59
N GLN A 543 -17.24 2.99 -41.19
CA GLN A 543 -16.89 2.91 -42.61
C GLN A 543 -18.10 3.06 -43.56
N LEU A 544 -19.30 2.65 -43.14
CA LEU A 544 -20.52 2.71 -43.96
C LEU A 544 -21.05 4.14 -44.22
N LYS A 545 -20.32 5.21 -43.84
CA LYS A 545 -20.74 6.63 -43.93
C LYS A 545 -22.03 6.96 -43.16
N VAL A 546 -22.53 6.07 -42.32
CA VAL A 546 -23.80 6.25 -41.57
C VAL A 546 -23.68 7.34 -40.50
N ILE A 547 -22.48 7.60 -39.97
CA ILE A 547 -22.25 8.61 -38.93
C ILE A 547 -21.06 9.48 -39.35
N SER A 548 -21.33 10.71 -39.80
CA SER A 548 -20.27 11.71 -39.99
C SER A 548 -19.71 12.18 -38.64
N LYS A 549 -18.47 12.67 -38.57
CA LYS A 549 -17.89 13.25 -37.32
C LYS A 549 -18.81 14.31 -36.70
N ARG A 550 -19.52 15.09 -37.53
CA ARG A 550 -20.50 16.09 -37.10
C ARG A 550 -21.73 15.47 -36.44
N GLN A 551 -22.24 14.37 -36.99
CA GLN A 551 -23.40 13.66 -36.45
C GLN A 551 -23.03 12.89 -35.17
N ASN A 552 -21.85 12.27 -35.13
CA ASN A 552 -21.28 11.66 -33.93
C ASN A 552 -21.19 12.66 -32.78
N TYR A 553 -20.63 13.85 -33.06
CA TYR A 553 -20.57 14.93 -32.07
C TYR A 553 -21.95 15.40 -31.61
N GLN A 554 -22.93 15.57 -32.50
CA GLN A 554 -24.28 15.97 -32.12
C GLN A 554 -24.95 14.95 -31.21
N ASN A 555 -24.84 13.66 -31.53
CA ASN A 555 -25.35 12.57 -30.71
C ASN A 555 -24.66 12.56 -29.33
N TYR A 556 -23.32 12.54 -29.30
CA TYR A 556 -22.58 12.52 -28.04
C TYR A 556 -22.85 13.76 -27.16
N ARG A 557 -22.94 14.94 -27.76
CA ARG A 557 -23.27 16.19 -27.06
C ARG A 557 -24.67 16.18 -26.44
N SER A 558 -25.64 15.47 -27.05
CA SER A 558 -26.97 15.32 -26.44
C SER A 558 -26.97 14.40 -25.22
N ILE A 559 -25.95 13.55 -25.09
CA ILE A 559 -25.81 12.58 -24.01
C ILE A 559 -25.02 13.16 -22.84
N VAL A 560 -23.83 13.72 -23.12
CA VAL A 560 -22.93 14.30 -22.10
C VAL A 560 -23.18 15.81 -21.99
N LYS A 561 -23.80 16.23 -20.88
CA LYS A 561 -24.15 17.63 -20.62
C LYS A 561 -22.92 18.51 -20.38
#